data_AF-A0A519RMH1-F1
#
_entry.id   AF-A0A519RMH1-F1
#
_cell.length_a   1.000
_cell.length_b   1.000
_cell.length_c   1.000
_cell.angle_alpha   90.00
_cell.angle_beta   90.00
_cell.angle_gamma   90.00
#
_symmetry.space_group_name_H-M   'P 1'
#
loop_
_entity.id
_entity.type
_entity.pdbx_description
1 polymer ?
#
loop_
_entity_poly.entity_id
_entity_poly.type
_entity_poly.pdbx_seq_one_letter_code
_entity_poly.pdbx_strand_id
1 'polypeptide(L)'
;MKERSTCLIKLRLKNHYSHEEKRNLKGYRLLIPTETTPMQPKKYDLFHWNKSYFSVYNCFELADIRKRAIFRGRVDFVVTVEYNRDINYFSNITDSISRDIHAYIIQVNTSEYGDSRITQPSDTTTKDILKIKGGNNVSLITSSIDIRSLREFQKLKHPLQEGNKNFKYTPPNFDMIDRNC
;
A
#
# COMPACT_ATOMS: atom_id res chain seq x y z
N MET A 1 26.81 -1.28 7.60
CA MET A 1 25.50 -1.95 7.80
C MET A 1 25.30 -2.14 9.29
N LYS A 2 24.17 -1.73 9.87
CA LYS A 2 23.84 -2.12 11.25
C LYS A 2 23.32 -3.57 11.22
N GLU A 3 23.96 -4.47 11.95
CA GLU A 3 23.37 -5.78 12.23
C GLU A 3 22.04 -5.58 12.95
N ARG A 4 20.99 -6.26 12.47
CA ARG A 4 19.65 -6.24 13.07
C ARG A 4 19.28 -7.68 13.37
N SER A 5 19.02 -7.96 14.64
CA SER A 5 18.79 -9.32 15.17
C SER A 5 17.31 -9.67 15.38
N THR A 6 16.38 -8.77 15.03
CA THR A 6 14.95 -8.94 15.31
C THR A 6 14.16 -9.20 14.03
N CYS A 7 13.42 -10.31 14.03
CA CYS A 7 12.45 -10.70 13.02
C CYS A 7 11.09 -10.94 13.71
N LEU A 8 10.02 -10.35 13.17
CA LEU A 8 8.65 -10.57 13.64
C LEU A 8 7.86 -11.22 12.51
N ILE A 9 7.29 -12.39 12.76
CA ILE A 9 6.36 -13.05 11.84
C ILE A 9 4.93 -12.74 12.29
N LYS A 10 4.19 -12.00 11.48
CA LYS A 10 2.78 -11.69 11.70
C LYS A 10 1.92 -12.42 10.68
N LEU A 11 1.31 -13.52 11.12
CA LEU A 11 0.32 -14.23 10.32
C LEU A 11 -1.04 -13.52 10.41
N ARG A 12 -1.66 -13.28 9.25
CA ARG A 12 -2.98 -12.67 9.14
C ARG A 12 -3.78 -13.36 8.04
N LEU A 13 -4.97 -13.84 8.38
CA LEU A 13 -5.94 -14.32 7.40
C LEU A 13 -6.44 -13.14 6.55
N LYS A 14 -6.62 -13.36 5.24
CA LYS A 14 -7.12 -12.32 4.34
C LYS A 14 -8.52 -11.86 4.76
N ASN A 15 -8.74 -10.54 4.83
CA ASN A 15 -10.04 -10.00 5.24
C ASN A 15 -11.10 -10.11 4.13
N HIS A 16 -10.67 -10.06 2.87
CA HIS A 16 -11.53 -10.06 1.69
C HIS A 16 -10.97 -10.96 0.60
N TYR A 17 -11.61 -12.10 0.38
CA TYR A 17 -11.34 -12.94 -0.79
C TYR A 17 -12.03 -12.35 -2.03
N SER A 18 -11.33 -12.31 -3.16
CA SER A 18 -11.90 -11.93 -4.45
C SER A 18 -12.88 -13.01 -4.92
N HIS A 19 -13.76 -12.66 -5.87
CA HIS A 19 -14.69 -13.61 -6.46
C HIS A 19 -13.98 -14.82 -7.07
N GLU A 20 -12.84 -14.59 -7.73
CA GLU A 20 -12.03 -15.65 -8.35
C GLU A 20 -11.36 -16.54 -7.30
N GLU A 21 -10.80 -15.96 -6.23
CA GLU A 21 -10.23 -16.75 -5.13
C GLU A 21 -11.30 -17.66 -4.51
N LYS A 22 -12.49 -17.11 -4.25
CA LYS A 22 -13.62 -17.90 -3.74
C LYS A 22 -14.05 -19.01 -4.70
N ARG A 23 -14.13 -18.70 -6.00
CA ARG A 23 -14.46 -19.68 -7.05
C ARG A 23 -13.44 -20.82 -7.06
N ASN A 24 -12.14 -20.50 -7.02
CA ASN A 24 -11.07 -21.50 -7.02
C ASN A 24 -11.12 -22.37 -5.76
N LEU A 25 -11.24 -21.77 -4.57
CA LEU A 25 -11.36 -22.51 -3.31
C LEU A 25 -12.56 -23.47 -3.34
N LYS A 26 -13.74 -22.99 -3.74
CA LYS A 26 -14.94 -23.84 -3.87
C LYS A 26 -14.76 -24.92 -4.93
N GLY A 27 -14.15 -24.60 -6.07
CA GLY A 27 -13.88 -25.53 -7.16
C GLY A 27 -12.98 -26.70 -6.74
N TYR A 28 -12.00 -26.44 -5.88
CA TYR A 28 -11.14 -27.46 -5.27
C TYR A 28 -11.74 -28.11 -4.01
N ARG A 29 -13.02 -27.85 -3.70
CA ARG A 29 -13.72 -28.36 -2.50
C ARG A 29 -13.05 -27.95 -1.19
N LEU A 30 -12.39 -26.80 -1.18
CA LEU A 30 -11.77 -26.21 0.00
C LEU A 30 -12.74 -25.27 0.73
N LEU A 31 -12.60 -25.21 2.05
CA LEU A 31 -13.36 -24.29 2.88
C LEU A 31 -12.83 -22.87 2.73
N ILE A 32 -13.74 -21.89 2.73
CA ILE A 32 -13.39 -20.47 2.80
C ILE A 32 -13.44 -20.05 4.27
N PRO A 33 -12.31 -19.72 4.90
CA PRO A 33 -12.25 -19.46 6.34
C PRO A 33 -13.24 -18.39 6.84
N THR A 34 -13.50 -17.36 6.03
CA THR A 34 -14.46 -16.30 6.39
C THR A 34 -15.92 -16.73 6.33
N GLU A 35 -16.25 -17.85 5.68
CA GLU A 35 -17.62 -18.39 5.56
C GLU A 35 -17.88 -19.50 6.61
N THR A 36 -16.82 -20.09 7.19
CA THR A 36 -16.92 -21.26 8.07
C THR A 36 -16.64 -21.00 9.54
N THR A 37 -16.12 -19.82 9.88
CA THR A 37 -15.71 -19.45 11.24
C THR A 37 -16.54 -18.25 11.70
N PRO A 38 -16.93 -18.12 13.00
CA PRO A 38 -17.65 -16.95 13.48
C PRO A 38 -16.95 -15.67 13.03
N MET A 39 -17.72 -14.72 12.53
CA MET A 39 -17.19 -13.55 11.83
C MET A 39 -16.30 -12.73 12.77
N GLN A 40 -14.98 -12.94 12.69
CA GLN A 40 -14.03 -12.14 13.44
C GLN A 40 -13.98 -10.72 12.86
N PRO A 41 -13.77 -9.70 13.71
CA PRO A 41 -13.59 -8.34 13.22
C PRO A 41 -12.37 -8.30 12.29
N LYS A 42 -12.57 -7.72 11.09
CA LYS A 42 -11.50 -7.52 10.10
C LYS A 42 -10.44 -6.58 10.68
N LYS A 43 -9.19 -7.04 10.73
CA LYS A 43 -8.07 -6.29 11.32
C LYS A 43 -7.09 -5.83 10.24
N TYR A 44 -6.56 -4.63 10.45
CA TYR A 44 -5.49 -4.05 9.65
C TYR A 44 -4.40 -3.61 10.62
N ASP A 45 -3.17 -3.99 10.33
CA ASP A 45 -2.05 -3.81 11.24
C ASP A 45 -1.28 -2.53 10.86
N LEU A 46 -1.05 -1.65 11.84
CA LEU A 46 -0.09 -0.56 11.72
C LEU A 46 1.25 -1.06 12.28
N PHE A 47 2.24 -1.20 11.42
CA PHE A 47 3.59 -1.56 11.81
C PHE A 47 4.40 -0.30 12.06
N HIS A 48 5.15 -0.30 13.16
CA HIS A 48 6.19 0.68 13.43
C HIS A 48 7.52 -0.07 13.54
N TRP A 49 8.42 0.16 12.59
CA TRP A 49 9.73 -0.47 12.58
C TRP A 49 10.76 0.42 11.91
N ASN A 50 11.96 0.50 12.50
CA ASN A 50 13.08 1.27 11.97
C ASN A 50 12.71 2.73 11.60
N LYS A 51 11.99 3.42 12.50
CA LYS A 51 11.51 4.80 12.31
C LYS A 51 10.52 4.99 11.16
N SER A 52 9.94 3.90 10.67
CA SER A 52 8.95 3.91 9.60
C SER A 52 7.61 3.35 10.09
N TYR A 53 6.52 3.95 9.64
CA TYR A 53 5.15 3.51 9.87
C TYR A 53 4.56 2.98 8.58
N PHE A 54 4.06 1.75 8.58
CA PHE A 54 3.49 1.16 7.38
C PHE A 54 2.38 0.16 7.66
N SER A 55 1.61 -0.16 6.63
CA SER A 55 0.61 -1.23 6.65
C SER A 55 0.77 -2.12 5.43
N VAL A 56 0.17 -3.32 5.50
CA VAL A 56 0.09 -4.26 4.38
C VAL A 56 -1.38 -4.47 4.00
N TYR A 57 -1.68 -4.40 2.70
CA TYR A 57 -2.98 -4.74 2.12
C TYR A 57 -2.86 -5.94 1.19
N ASN A 58 -3.85 -6.82 1.24
CA ASN A 58 -3.89 -8.00 0.39
C ASN A 58 -4.88 -7.80 -0.77
N CYS A 59 -4.35 -7.47 -1.95
CA CYS A 59 -5.06 -7.38 -3.22
C CYS A 59 -6.44 -6.72 -3.10
N PHE A 60 -7.52 -7.52 -3.19
CA PHE A 60 -8.91 -7.09 -3.15
C PHE A 60 -9.32 -6.24 -1.94
N GLU A 61 -8.54 -6.21 -0.85
CA GLU A 61 -8.76 -5.28 0.25
C GLU A 61 -8.67 -3.81 -0.18
N LEU A 62 -7.90 -3.50 -1.22
CA LEU A 62 -7.79 -2.14 -1.78
C LEU A 62 -9.06 -1.66 -2.48
N ALA A 63 -9.93 -2.58 -2.93
CA ALA A 63 -11.18 -2.21 -3.59
C ALA A 63 -12.19 -1.54 -2.63
N ASP A 64 -12.02 -1.69 -1.30
CA ASP A 64 -12.86 -1.01 -0.31
C ASP A 64 -12.24 0.32 0.13
N ILE A 65 -12.81 1.42 -0.35
CA ILE A 65 -12.37 2.78 -0.03
C ILE A 65 -12.35 3.08 1.47
N ARG A 66 -13.29 2.51 2.25
CA ARG A 66 -13.34 2.71 3.72
C ARG A 66 -12.14 2.07 4.38
N LYS A 67 -11.68 0.94 3.85
CA LYS A 67 -10.49 0.25 4.36
C LYS A 67 -9.24 1.02 3.98
N ARG A 68 -9.09 1.42 2.71
CA ARG A 68 -7.97 2.27 2.27
C ARG A 68 -7.78 3.52 3.15
N ALA A 69 -8.87 4.17 3.53
CA ALA A 69 -8.83 5.41 4.29
C ALA A 69 -8.33 5.29 5.75
N ILE A 70 -8.31 4.10 6.36
CA ILE A 70 -8.02 3.95 7.81
C ILE A 70 -6.61 4.41 8.21
N PHE A 71 -5.66 4.43 7.27
CA PHE A 71 -4.26 4.82 7.51
C PHE A 71 -3.93 6.22 6.99
N ARG A 72 -4.93 7.00 6.60
CA ARG A 72 -4.75 8.38 6.16
C ARG A 72 -4.01 9.22 7.21
N GLY A 73 -2.84 9.73 6.83
CA GLY A 73 -1.96 10.51 7.72
C GLY A 73 -1.28 9.71 8.83
N ARG A 74 -1.35 8.37 8.80
CA ARG A 74 -0.82 7.47 9.84
C ARG A 74 0.38 6.63 9.39
N VAL A 75 0.65 6.57 8.09
CA VAL A 75 1.70 5.73 7.50
C VAL A 75 2.60 6.56 6.58
N ASP A 76 3.87 6.16 6.50
CA ASP A 76 4.80 6.65 5.50
C ASP A 76 4.62 5.91 4.18
N PHE A 77 4.33 4.61 4.27
CA PHE A 77 4.05 3.79 3.10
C PHE A 77 3.05 2.67 3.37
N VAL A 78 2.46 2.15 2.30
CA VAL A 78 1.62 0.95 2.32
C VAL A 78 2.20 -0.05 1.33
N VAL A 79 2.37 -1.31 1.75
CA VAL A 79 2.71 -2.41 0.86
C VAL A 79 1.42 -3.09 0.42
N THR A 80 1.25 -3.27 -0.88
CA THR A 80 0.10 -4.00 -1.44
C THR A 80 0.60 -5.24 -2.14
N VAL A 81 0.08 -6.40 -1.74
CA VAL A 81 0.48 -7.69 -2.33
C VAL A 81 -0.65 -8.18 -3.21
N GLU A 82 -0.33 -8.42 -4.47
CA GLU A 82 -1.29 -8.65 -5.53
C GLU A 82 -0.95 -9.91 -6.32
N TYR A 83 -2.01 -10.64 -6.68
CA TYR A 83 -2.01 -11.64 -7.73
C TYR A 83 -3.18 -11.28 -8.63
N ASN A 84 -2.98 -10.25 -9.46
CA ASN A 84 -4.08 -9.63 -10.18
C ASN A 84 -3.73 -9.31 -11.63
N ARG A 85 -4.57 -9.81 -12.55
CA ARG A 85 -4.40 -9.67 -13.99
C ARG A 85 -4.93 -8.33 -14.53
N ASP A 86 -5.94 -7.75 -13.87
CA ASP A 86 -6.47 -6.42 -14.23
C ASP A 86 -5.59 -5.30 -13.69
N ILE A 87 -4.42 -5.13 -14.31
CA ILE A 87 -3.39 -4.18 -13.89
C ILE A 87 -3.90 -2.73 -13.92
N ASN A 88 -4.80 -2.38 -14.85
CA ASN A 88 -5.27 -1.01 -14.99
C ASN A 88 -6.19 -0.61 -13.83
N TYR A 89 -7.08 -1.52 -13.42
CA TYR A 89 -7.96 -1.29 -12.27
C TYR A 89 -7.15 -1.02 -10.98
N PHE A 90 -6.15 -1.85 -10.69
CA PHE A 90 -5.30 -1.67 -9.51
C PHE A 90 -4.32 -0.50 -9.65
N SER A 91 -3.82 -0.22 -10.85
CA SER A 91 -3.04 0.99 -11.10
C SER A 91 -3.84 2.26 -10.77
N ASN A 92 -5.12 2.32 -11.15
CA ASN A 92 -5.97 3.46 -10.81
C ASN A 92 -6.20 3.58 -9.30
N ILE A 93 -6.41 2.45 -8.61
CA ILE A 93 -6.58 2.45 -7.15
C ILE A 93 -5.29 2.90 -6.45
N THR A 94 -4.13 2.43 -6.90
CA THR A 94 -2.83 2.77 -6.31
C THR A 94 -2.48 4.25 -6.52
N ASP A 95 -2.84 4.82 -7.67
CA ASP A 95 -2.72 6.26 -7.90
C ASP A 95 -3.63 7.08 -6.95
N SER A 96 -4.88 6.63 -6.78
CA SER A 96 -5.85 7.28 -5.88
C SER A 96 -5.40 7.19 -4.42
N ILE A 97 -5.11 5.99 -3.91
CA ILE A 97 -4.77 5.79 -2.50
C ILE A 97 -3.51 6.56 -2.13
N SER A 98 -2.48 6.59 -2.99
CA SER A 98 -1.26 7.38 -2.78
C SER A 98 -1.58 8.82 -2.39
N ARG A 99 -2.49 9.47 -3.13
CA ARG A 99 -2.94 10.85 -2.86
C ARG A 99 -3.92 10.96 -1.69
N ASP A 100 -4.86 10.03 -1.56
CA ASP A 100 -5.92 10.08 -0.56
C ASP A 100 -5.40 9.92 0.88
N ILE A 101 -4.46 8.99 1.08
CA ILE A 101 -3.81 8.77 2.37
C ILE A 101 -2.51 9.57 2.52
N HIS A 102 -2.03 10.13 1.40
CA HIS A 102 -0.81 10.91 1.27
C HIS A 102 0.44 10.12 1.72
N ALA A 103 0.69 8.96 1.12
CA ALA A 103 1.79 8.07 1.49
C ALA A 103 2.38 7.39 0.26
N TYR A 104 3.58 6.83 0.38
CA TYR A 104 4.13 5.95 -0.65
C TYR A 104 3.32 4.66 -0.74
N ILE A 105 3.09 4.15 -1.94
CA ILE A 105 2.43 2.88 -2.18
C ILE A 105 3.39 1.95 -2.89
N ILE A 106 3.73 0.84 -2.25
CA ILE A 106 4.64 -0.19 -2.75
C ILE A 106 3.75 -1.36 -3.21
N GLN A 107 3.42 -1.36 -4.50
CA GLN A 107 2.63 -2.40 -5.12
C GLN A 107 3.52 -3.53 -5.60
N VAL A 108 3.24 -4.74 -5.11
CA VAL A 108 3.97 -5.96 -5.45
C VAL A 108 2.97 -6.94 -6.04
N ASN A 109 2.94 -7.02 -7.36
CA ASN A 109 2.16 -8.00 -8.10
C ASN A 109 3.06 -9.15 -8.56
N THR A 110 2.44 -10.26 -8.97
CA THR A 110 3.16 -11.39 -9.57
C THR A 110 3.94 -10.95 -10.82
N SER A 111 5.11 -11.55 -11.04
CA SER A 111 5.96 -11.26 -12.21
C SER A 111 5.25 -11.55 -13.53
N GLU A 112 4.27 -12.46 -13.55
CA GLU A 112 3.48 -12.78 -14.74
C GLU A 112 2.69 -11.56 -15.25
N TYR A 113 2.00 -10.85 -14.35
CA TYR A 113 1.13 -9.72 -14.71
C TYR A 113 1.86 -8.38 -14.62
N GLY A 114 2.81 -8.23 -13.70
CA GLY A 114 3.57 -7.01 -13.48
C GLY A 114 2.73 -5.86 -12.93
N ASP A 115 3.10 -4.63 -13.29
CA ASP A 115 2.67 -3.40 -12.61
C ASP A 115 3.16 -3.32 -11.16
N SER A 116 4.19 -4.09 -10.79
CA SER A 116 4.88 -3.88 -9.51
C SER A 116 5.57 -2.51 -9.56
N ARG A 117 5.34 -1.68 -8.54
CA ARG A 117 5.75 -0.29 -8.54
C ARG A 117 5.88 0.33 -7.16
N ILE A 118 6.62 1.43 -7.11
CA ILE A 118 6.67 2.32 -5.96
C ILE A 118 6.11 3.65 -6.42
N THR A 119 4.95 4.02 -5.91
CA THR A 119 4.23 5.25 -6.25
C THR A 119 4.25 6.23 -5.07
N GLN A 120 4.38 7.52 -5.33
CA GLN A 120 4.38 8.60 -4.35
C GLN A 120 3.26 9.62 -4.65
N PRO A 121 2.83 10.46 -3.68
CA PRO A 121 1.75 11.41 -3.88
C PRO A 121 2.23 12.65 -4.64
N SER A 122 2.65 12.50 -5.90
CA SER A 122 3.17 13.59 -6.72
C SER A 122 2.46 13.69 -8.08
N ASP A 123 3.00 14.54 -8.96
CA ASP A 123 2.51 14.68 -10.33
C ASP A 123 2.74 13.41 -11.16
N THR A 124 2.08 13.33 -12.31
CA THR A 124 2.10 12.14 -13.17
C THR A 124 3.50 11.73 -13.64
N THR A 125 4.42 12.69 -13.79
CA THR A 125 5.77 12.42 -14.30
C THR A 125 6.72 11.90 -13.22
N THR A 126 6.45 12.21 -11.96
CA THR A 126 7.32 11.84 -10.82
C THR A 126 6.68 10.84 -9.87
N LYS A 127 5.38 10.53 -10.02
CA LYS A 127 4.66 9.67 -9.08
C LYS A 127 5.24 8.27 -9.00
N ASP A 128 5.66 7.69 -10.13
CA ASP A 128 6.18 6.32 -10.16
C ASP A 128 7.71 6.39 -10.05
N ILE A 129 8.22 6.13 -8.85
CA ILE A 129 9.68 6.02 -8.58
C ILE A 129 10.27 4.82 -9.32
N LEU A 130 9.47 3.76 -9.41
CA LEU A 130 9.76 2.53 -10.11
C LEU A 130 8.44 1.96 -10.59
N LYS A 131 8.38 1.43 -11.82
CA LYS A 131 7.25 0.65 -12.32
C LYS A 131 7.74 -0.36 -13.34
N ILE A 132 7.40 -1.64 -13.15
CA ILE A 132 7.84 -2.73 -14.03
C ILE A 132 6.67 -3.42 -14.72
N LYS A 133 6.92 -3.90 -15.94
CA LYS A 133 5.99 -4.76 -16.67
C LYS A 133 6.15 -6.21 -16.25
N GLY A 134 5.13 -7.01 -16.55
CA GLY A 134 5.17 -8.45 -16.35
C GLY A 134 6.02 -9.14 -17.41
N GLY A 135 6.29 -10.42 -17.18
CA GLY A 135 7.05 -11.28 -18.08
C GLY A 135 7.26 -12.67 -17.50
N ASN A 136 7.97 -13.50 -18.25
CA ASN A 136 8.21 -14.90 -17.89
C ASN A 136 9.25 -15.06 -16.76
N ASN A 137 10.10 -14.05 -16.56
CA ASN A 137 11.18 -14.11 -15.59
C ASN A 137 10.83 -13.34 -14.32
N VAL A 138 11.24 -13.88 -13.18
CA VAL A 138 11.19 -13.16 -11.90
C VAL A 138 12.18 -12.00 -11.97
N SER A 139 11.70 -10.79 -11.69
CA SER A 139 12.51 -9.58 -11.66
C SER A 139 12.57 -9.02 -10.25
N LEU A 140 13.79 -8.79 -9.74
CA LEU A 140 14.02 -8.08 -8.49
C LEU A 140 14.54 -6.68 -8.83
N ILE A 141 13.82 -5.65 -8.41
CA ILE A 141 14.26 -4.26 -8.55
C ILE A 141 14.11 -3.55 -7.21
N THR A 142 15.08 -2.72 -6.90
CA THR A 142 15.13 -1.92 -5.67
C THR A 142 15.16 -0.45 -6.00
N SER A 143 14.49 0.35 -5.18
CA SER A 143 14.64 1.81 -5.18
C SER A 143 14.56 2.33 -3.75
N SER A 144 14.76 3.64 -3.58
CA SER A 144 14.71 4.31 -2.28
C SER A 144 13.52 5.27 -2.22
N ILE A 145 12.93 5.40 -1.03
CA ILE A 145 11.88 6.39 -0.74
C ILE A 145 12.37 7.36 0.34
N ASP A 146 12.01 8.63 0.21
CA ASP A 146 12.40 9.68 1.17
C ASP A 146 11.25 9.97 2.15
N ILE A 147 11.19 9.17 3.21
CA ILE A 147 10.20 9.31 4.29
C ILE A 147 10.31 10.69 4.97
N ARG A 148 11.52 11.22 5.10
CA ARG A 148 11.73 12.50 5.80
C ARG A 148 11.11 13.64 4.99
N SER A 149 11.40 13.71 3.70
CA SER A 149 10.84 14.73 2.81
C SER A 149 9.31 14.70 2.80
N LEU A 150 8.70 13.50 2.75
CA LEU A 150 7.25 13.34 2.83
C LEU A 150 6.67 13.90 4.14
N ARG A 151 7.27 13.55 5.28
CA ARG A 151 6.80 14.01 6.60
C ARG A 151 6.95 15.51 6.78
N GLU A 152 8.08 16.09 6.36
CA GLU A 152 8.27 17.54 6.43
C GLU A 152 7.23 18.28 5.58
N PHE A 153 6.93 17.77 4.37
CA PHE A 153 5.86 18.32 3.53
C PHE A 153 4.48 18.25 4.22
N GLN A 154 4.17 17.13 4.88
CA GLN A 154 2.89 16.92 5.56
C GLN A 154 2.67 17.81 6.79
N LYS A 155 3.74 18.35 7.39
CA LYS A 155 3.65 19.34 8.49
C LYS A 155 3.23 20.72 7.99
N LEU A 156 3.49 21.02 6.71
CA LEU A 156 3.17 22.32 6.12
C LEU A 156 1.66 22.46 5.92
N LYS A 157 1.14 23.67 6.11
CA LYS A 157 -0.21 24.04 5.67
C LYS A 157 -0.20 24.37 4.19
N HIS A 158 -1.38 24.37 3.57
CA HIS A 158 -1.57 24.57 2.12
C HIS A 158 -0.74 25.71 1.51
N PRO A 159 -0.67 26.94 2.10
CA PRO A 159 0.11 28.03 1.50
C PRO A 159 1.61 27.72 1.34
N LEU A 160 2.19 26.93 2.25
CA LEU A 160 3.61 26.56 2.20
C LEU A 160 3.86 25.29 1.38
N GLN A 161 2.82 24.48 1.13
CA GLN A 161 2.91 23.33 0.22
C GLN A 161 3.00 23.76 -1.25
N GLU A 162 2.43 24.91 -1.60
CA GLU A 162 2.37 25.41 -3.00
C GLU A 162 3.76 25.67 -3.60
N GLY A 163 4.71 26.10 -2.76
CA GLY A 163 6.10 26.30 -3.17
C GLY A 163 6.91 25.01 -3.36
N ASN A 164 6.43 23.87 -2.87
CA ASN A 164 7.15 22.59 -2.93
C ASN A 164 6.58 21.69 -4.03
N LYS A 165 7.35 21.50 -5.11
CA LYS A 165 6.94 20.73 -6.29
C LYS A 165 7.13 19.21 -6.16
N ASN A 166 7.67 18.72 -5.03
CA ASN A 166 7.99 17.30 -4.88
C ASN A 166 6.75 16.44 -4.64
N PHE A 167 5.72 16.99 -4.00
CA PHE A 167 4.47 16.31 -3.67
C PHE A 167 3.27 17.17 -4.05
N LYS A 168 2.14 16.53 -4.33
CA LYS A 168 0.86 17.20 -4.45
C LYS A 168 0.32 17.53 -3.07
N TYR A 169 -0.56 18.53 -3.01
CA TYR A 169 -1.18 18.98 -1.77
C TYR A 169 -1.78 17.83 -0.95
N THR A 170 -1.68 17.96 0.38
CA THR A 170 -2.40 17.08 1.28
C THR A 170 -3.91 17.21 1.06
N PRO A 171 -4.69 16.12 1.08
CA PRO A 171 -6.13 16.17 0.81
C PRO A 171 -6.91 16.97 1.88
N PRO A 172 -8.15 17.41 1.60
CA PRO A 172 -8.97 18.13 2.57
C PRO A 172 -9.12 17.37 3.90
N ASN A 173 -9.10 18.08 5.03
CA ASN A 173 -9.16 17.48 6.38
C ASN A 173 -7.99 16.53 6.69
N PHE A 174 -6.84 16.67 6.02
CA PHE A 174 -5.65 15.86 6.31
C PHE A 174 -5.09 16.23 7.67
N ASP A 175 -4.93 15.21 8.51
CA ASP A 175 -4.31 15.33 9.81
C ASP A 175 -3.20 14.29 9.92
N MET A 176 -1.98 14.77 10.15
CA MET A 176 -0.82 13.93 10.35
C MET A 176 -0.76 13.57 11.82
N ILE A 177 -0.89 12.28 12.13
CA ILE A 177 -0.56 11.81 13.47
C ILE A 177 0.94 12.02 13.67
N ASP A 178 1.30 12.57 14.82
CA ASP A 178 2.69 12.88 15.13
C ASP A 178 3.53 11.59 15.13
N ARG A 179 4.49 11.53 14.19
CA ARG A 179 5.37 10.39 13.94
C ARG A 179 6.78 10.79 14.36
N ASN A 180 6.96 10.99 15.68
CA ASN A 180 8.22 11.41 16.31
C ASN A 180 9.25 10.26 16.29
N CYS A 181 10.00 10.11 15.21
CA CYS A 181 11.10 9.13 15.09
C CYS A 181 12.29 9.68 14.28
#